data_AF-A0A0A1SRZ6-F1
#
_entry.id   AF-A0A0A1SRZ6-F1
#
_cell.length_a   1.000
_cell.length_b   1.000
_cell.length_c   1.000
_cell.angle_alpha   90.00
_cell.angle_beta   90.00
_cell.angle_gamma   90.00
#
_symmetry.space_group_name_H-M   'P 1'
#
loop_
_entity.id
_entity.type
_entity.pdbx_description
1 polymer ?
#
loop_
_entity_poly.entity_id
_entity_poly.type
_entity_poly.pdbx_seq_one_letter_code
_entity_poly.pdbx_strand_id
1 'polypeptide(L)'
;MHVRVAFASPPAPFTRYAAGFIRNHDGTLIDCFGPRQAEVTASWPQISAQLMQAPAPTGIHHVSQTAIKVDPKIPECQSGRDYIVYETVRPEADHILGHVLHAPAKQTVEGDAFDRLLAATILSSLQLSAETHQKSIAEDAVADFIADLFDRTLRHEAKHDKWRARGREGFRAQVAKFTSSGRPVEFCLPAFPCKSSNKEKVLSEHPDRAEHLALKGLHAFLQDIEAIYSPGARLWIISDGHVFSDCIGVDDDVVDSYSASLQHMEQDIANSTNGQGRITFMSLPDMFSGTCSSLSRLCDDRHLRKLIGTRVTDEAEACRKILMAGFRQDDNDLRTQLDAGDTSTTSLYRGFSRFMLEDLTMNKYTSHLSRSQLRKMASKVAYEMIERNQAYSNLVQTLFPHHVRLSIHAHDNAGPKYGIQMLGPGVRTTHVLPPDGKGVDSCDKLHVPTPWHNCVIEVDEYSHLFLVKASVARLAMESGVVTGKVVDSGNGLYMKMN
;
A
#
# COMPACT_ATOMS: atom_id res chain seq x y z
N MET A 1 -40.09 -9.50 13.78
CA MET A 1 -38.80 -10.18 13.61
C MET A 1 -38.80 -10.84 12.23
N HIS A 2 -38.52 -10.05 11.18
CA HIS A 2 -38.36 -10.58 9.82
C HIS A 2 -36.88 -10.78 9.58
N VAL A 3 -36.43 -12.04 9.67
CA VAL A 3 -35.13 -12.46 9.19
C VAL A 3 -35.18 -12.32 7.67
N ARG A 4 -34.71 -11.18 7.16
CA ARG A 4 -34.31 -11.10 5.76
C ARG A 4 -33.16 -12.09 5.61
N VAL A 5 -33.43 -13.20 4.92
CA VAL A 5 -32.38 -14.06 4.39
C VAL A 5 -31.59 -13.19 3.42
N ALA A 6 -30.47 -12.64 3.88
CA ALA A 6 -29.53 -11.96 3.02
C ALA A 6 -28.95 -13.04 2.11
N PHE A 7 -29.25 -12.98 0.81
CA PHE A 7 -28.48 -13.74 -0.17
C PHE A 7 -27.02 -13.31 -0.01
N ALA A 8 -26.15 -14.26 0.35
CA ALA A 8 -24.73 -14.01 0.48
C ALA A 8 -24.21 -13.45 -0.86
N SER A 9 -23.52 -12.31 -0.80
CA SER A 9 -22.81 -11.78 -1.96
C SER A 9 -21.81 -12.83 -2.46
N PRO A 10 -21.58 -12.93 -3.78
CA PRO A 10 -20.49 -13.77 -4.27
C PRO A 10 -19.17 -13.31 -3.64
N PRO A 11 -18.25 -14.24 -3.31
CA PRO A 11 -16.98 -13.88 -2.72
C PRO A 11 -16.15 -13.05 -3.71
N ALA A 12 -15.38 -12.11 -3.18
CA ALA A 12 -14.53 -11.24 -3.99
C ALA A 12 -13.54 -12.08 -4.84
N PRO A 13 -13.26 -11.71 -6.11
CA PRO A 13 -12.35 -12.46 -6.98
C PRO A 13 -10.98 -12.74 -6.35
N PHE A 14 -10.48 -11.84 -5.51
CA PHE A 14 -9.22 -12.04 -4.79
C PHE A 14 -9.21 -13.29 -3.90
N THR A 15 -10.33 -13.70 -3.30
CA THR A 15 -10.36 -14.93 -2.47
C THR A 15 -10.19 -16.20 -3.32
N ARG A 16 -10.42 -16.10 -4.62
CA ARG A 16 -10.17 -17.15 -5.63
C ARG A 16 -8.85 -16.98 -6.36
N TYR A 17 -8.11 -15.88 -6.14
CA TYR A 17 -6.85 -15.64 -6.82
C TYR A 17 -5.81 -16.70 -6.44
N ALA A 18 -5.37 -17.46 -7.45
CA ALA A 18 -4.39 -18.52 -7.28
C ALA A 18 -2.97 -18.02 -7.58
N ALA A 19 -2.75 -17.48 -8.77
CA ALA A 19 -1.45 -16.99 -9.20
C ALA A 19 -1.56 -16.02 -10.39
N GLY A 20 -0.53 -15.22 -10.61
CA GLY A 20 -0.21 -14.64 -11.92
C GLY A 20 0.98 -15.36 -12.53
N PHE A 21 1.16 -15.21 -13.84
CA PHE A 21 2.30 -15.80 -14.55
C PHE A 21 2.77 -14.97 -15.74
N ILE A 22 3.98 -15.27 -16.18
CA ILE A 22 4.56 -14.84 -17.46
C ILE A 22 4.91 -16.10 -18.24
N ARG A 23 4.54 -16.17 -19.52
CA ARG A 23 4.94 -17.27 -20.41
C ARG A 23 5.31 -16.79 -21.80
N ASN A 24 6.05 -17.62 -22.51
CA ASN A 24 6.28 -17.48 -23.94
C ASN A 24 5.04 -17.90 -24.76
N HIS A 25 5.03 -17.47 -26.02
CA HIS A 25 4.04 -17.90 -27.01
C HIS A 25 4.00 -19.41 -27.24
N ASP A 26 5.10 -20.13 -27.00
CA ASP A 26 5.20 -21.59 -27.12
C ASP A 26 4.62 -22.37 -25.92
N GLY A 27 4.17 -21.66 -24.87
CA GLY A 27 3.62 -22.26 -23.66
C GLY A 27 4.63 -22.48 -22.53
N THR A 28 5.90 -22.11 -22.72
CA THR A 28 6.95 -22.18 -21.68
C THR A 28 6.69 -21.16 -20.57
N LEU A 29 6.60 -21.64 -19.32
CA LEU A 29 6.47 -20.79 -18.13
C LEU A 29 7.80 -20.08 -17.85
N ILE A 30 7.77 -18.76 -17.78
CA ILE A 30 8.94 -17.94 -17.42
C ILE A 30 8.93 -17.67 -15.92
N ASP A 31 7.78 -17.25 -15.40
CA ASP A 31 7.62 -16.91 -14.00
C ASP A 31 6.19 -17.17 -13.54
N CYS A 32 6.04 -17.47 -12.25
CA CYS A 32 4.76 -17.66 -11.59
C CYS A 32 4.82 -17.10 -10.17
N PHE A 33 3.86 -16.25 -9.82
CA PHE A 33 3.83 -15.52 -8.56
C PHE A 33 2.42 -15.51 -7.96
N GLY A 34 2.33 -15.23 -6.67
CA GLY A 34 1.07 -15.17 -5.94
C GLY A 34 0.91 -16.29 -4.91
N PRO A 35 -0.24 -16.34 -4.22
CA PRO A 35 -0.41 -17.16 -3.02
C PRO A 35 -0.29 -18.67 -3.26
N ARG A 36 -0.63 -19.14 -4.47
CA ARG A 36 -0.61 -20.55 -4.87
C ARG A 36 0.31 -20.82 -6.04
N GLN A 37 1.37 -20.03 -6.19
CA GLN A 37 2.35 -20.18 -7.28
C GLN A 37 2.90 -21.60 -7.41
N ALA A 38 3.15 -22.31 -6.30
CA ALA A 38 3.66 -23.68 -6.31
C ALA A 38 2.65 -24.68 -6.90
N GLU A 39 1.36 -24.53 -6.57
CA GLU A 39 0.27 -25.36 -7.08
C GLU A 39 0.08 -25.16 -8.59
N VAL A 40 0.09 -23.90 -9.04
CA VAL A 40 -0.03 -23.53 -10.45
C VAL A 40 1.19 -23.98 -11.25
N THR A 41 2.40 -23.83 -10.70
CA THR A 41 3.65 -24.29 -11.34
C THR A 41 3.67 -25.81 -11.49
N ALA A 42 3.28 -26.56 -10.45
CA ALA A 42 3.20 -28.03 -10.52
C ALA A 42 2.17 -28.51 -11.56
N SER A 43 1.07 -27.76 -11.71
CA SER A 43 0.00 -28.07 -12.66
C SER A 43 0.23 -27.50 -14.07
N TRP A 44 1.33 -26.75 -14.28
CA TRP A 44 1.58 -26.00 -15.51
C TRP A 44 1.51 -26.84 -16.79
N PRO A 45 2.05 -28.08 -16.86
CA PRO A 45 1.97 -28.87 -18.09
C PRO A 45 0.52 -29.10 -18.57
N GLN A 46 -0.43 -29.29 -17.64
CA GLN A 46 -1.85 -29.48 -17.97
C GLN A 46 -2.52 -28.15 -18.33
N ILE A 47 -2.16 -27.07 -17.63
CA ILE A 47 -2.66 -25.72 -17.90
C ILE A 47 -2.22 -25.27 -19.29
N SER A 48 -0.91 -25.32 -19.57
CA SER A 48 -0.31 -24.91 -20.83
C SER A 48 -0.86 -25.71 -22.02
N ALA A 49 -1.01 -27.03 -21.89
CA ALA A 49 -1.58 -27.86 -22.97
C ALA A 49 -3.00 -27.45 -23.38
N GLN A 50 -3.82 -27.00 -22.42
CA GLN A 50 -5.18 -26.50 -22.69
C GLN A 50 -5.17 -25.06 -23.23
N LEU A 51 -4.32 -24.19 -22.70
CA LEU A 51 -4.15 -22.83 -23.20
C LEU A 51 -3.67 -22.80 -24.65
N MET A 52 -2.78 -23.70 -25.04
CA MET A 52 -2.27 -23.81 -26.41
C MET A 52 -3.32 -24.31 -27.42
N GLN A 53 -4.44 -24.87 -26.95
CA GLN A 53 -5.60 -25.25 -27.77
C GLN A 53 -6.68 -24.17 -27.81
N ALA A 54 -6.64 -23.22 -26.88
CA ALA A 54 -7.58 -22.12 -26.80
C ALA A 54 -7.22 -21.00 -27.80
N PRO A 55 -8.17 -20.13 -28.18
CA PRO A 55 -7.87 -18.96 -28.98
C PRO A 55 -6.82 -18.09 -28.27
N ALA A 56 -5.71 -17.80 -28.96
CA ALA A 56 -4.69 -16.91 -28.44
C ALA A 56 -5.30 -15.53 -28.14
N PRO A 57 -4.80 -14.81 -27.11
CA PRO A 57 -5.22 -13.44 -26.85
C PRO A 57 -4.95 -12.55 -28.07
N THR A 58 -6.00 -12.05 -28.72
CA THR A 58 -5.90 -11.23 -29.92
C THR A 58 -5.85 -9.74 -29.58
N GLY A 59 -4.69 -9.12 -29.75
CA GLY A 59 -4.53 -7.66 -29.68
C GLY A 59 -4.18 -7.12 -28.29
N ILE A 60 -3.65 -5.89 -28.30
CA ILE A 60 -3.26 -5.14 -27.11
C ILE A 60 -4.54 -4.72 -26.38
N HIS A 61 -4.62 -4.95 -25.05
CA HIS A 61 -5.78 -4.70 -24.18
C HIS A 61 -6.99 -5.65 -24.31
N HIS A 62 -6.92 -6.69 -25.15
CA HIS A 62 -7.90 -7.77 -25.08
C HIS A 62 -7.43 -8.85 -24.11
N VAL A 63 -8.37 -9.39 -23.32
CA VAL A 63 -8.10 -10.49 -22.40
C VAL A 63 -8.85 -11.72 -22.85
N SER A 64 -8.13 -12.81 -23.10
CA SER A 64 -8.74 -14.13 -23.32
C SER A 64 -9.22 -14.70 -22.00
N GLN A 65 -10.16 -15.65 -22.05
CA GLN A 65 -10.65 -16.38 -20.89
C GLN A 65 -10.74 -17.86 -21.26
N THR A 66 -10.07 -18.70 -20.47
CA THR A 66 -10.04 -20.16 -20.69
C THR A 66 -10.35 -20.89 -19.39
N ALA A 67 -11.33 -21.79 -19.44
CA ALA A 67 -11.59 -22.71 -18.35
C ALA A 67 -10.63 -23.91 -18.45
N ILE A 68 -9.90 -24.18 -17.37
CA ILE A 68 -8.86 -25.19 -17.31
C ILE A 68 -9.23 -26.25 -16.28
N LYS A 69 -9.18 -27.51 -16.68
CA LYS A 69 -9.37 -28.65 -15.78
C LYS A 69 -8.03 -29.25 -15.41
N VAL A 70 -7.82 -29.55 -14.13
CA VAL A 70 -6.58 -30.16 -13.63
C VAL A 70 -6.91 -31.46 -12.91
N ASP A 71 -6.20 -32.53 -13.26
CA ASP A 71 -6.39 -33.84 -12.61
C ASP A 71 -5.91 -33.79 -11.15
N PRO A 72 -6.76 -34.15 -10.16
CA PRO A 72 -6.40 -34.15 -8.74
C PRO A 72 -5.27 -35.11 -8.35
N LYS A 73 -4.80 -35.99 -9.25
CA LYS A 73 -3.77 -37.00 -8.94
C LYS A 73 -2.34 -36.45 -8.85
N ILE A 74 -2.12 -35.14 -9.05
CA ILE A 74 -0.81 -34.50 -8.83
C ILE A 74 -0.58 -34.35 -7.31
N PRO A 75 0.55 -34.81 -6.74
CA PRO A 75 0.80 -34.82 -5.29
C PRO A 75 0.66 -33.45 -4.61
N GLU A 76 1.01 -32.38 -5.31
CA GLU A 76 0.92 -30.99 -4.84
C GLU A 76 -0.50 -30.39 -5.01
N CYS A 77 -1.34 -30.97 -5.87
CA CYS A 77 -2.69 -30.50 -6.18
C CYS A 77 -3.73 -31.25 -5.34
N GLN A 78 -3.67 -31.07 -4.02
CA GLN A 78 -4.56 -31.78 -3.08
C GLN A 78 -6.06 -31.45 -3.24
N SER A 79 -6.42 -30.48 -4.10
CA SER A 79 -7.77 -29.94 -4.17
C SER A 79 -8.53 -30.21 -5.48
N GLY A 80 -7.89 -30.71 -6.55
CA GLY A 80 -8.58 -31.00 -7.82
C GLY A 80 -9.42 -29.83 -8.35
N ARG A 81 -8.92 -28.59 -8.22
CA ARG A 81 -9.69 -27.39 -8.51
C ARG A 81 -9.47 -26.95 -9.96
N ASP A 82 -10.57 -26.83 -10.68
CA ASP A 82 -10.61 -26.17 -11.98
C ASP A 82 -10.20 -24.69 -11.84
N TYR A 83 -9.56 -24.16 -12.87
CA TYR A 83 -9.15 -22.76 -12.95
C TYR A 83 -9.89 -22.03 -14.06
N ILE A 84 -10.05 -20.72 -13.89
CA ILE A 84 -10.32 -19.78 -14.97
C ILE A 84 -9.06 -18.96 -15.17
N VAL A 85 -8.49 -19.03 -16.37
CA VAL A 85 -7.25 -18.35 -16.74
C VAL A 85 -7.57 -17.21 -17.70
N TYR A 86 -7.06 -16.04 -17.38
CA TYR A 86 -7.14 -14.84 -18.19
C TYR A 86 -5.77 -14.51 -18.74
N GLU A 87 -5.65 -14.28 -20.06
CA GLU A 87 -4.36 -13.94 -20.68
C GLU A 87 -4.43 -12.67 -21.51
N THR A 88 -3.33 -11.91 -21.54
CA THR A 88 -3.14 -10.79 -22.46
C THR A 88 -1.69 -10.75 -22.97
N VAL A 89 -1.49 -10.14 -24.14
CA VAL A 89 -0.16 -9.96 -24.73
C VAL A 89 0.40 -8.62 -24.25
N ARG A 90 1.63 -8.63 -23.74
CA ARG A 90 2.32 -7.39 -23.36
C ARG A 90 3.03 -6.79 -24.58
N PRO A 91 2.70 -5.55 -25.00
CA PRO A 91 3.27 -4.95 -26.22
C PRO A 91 4.80 -4.84 -26.21
N GLU A 92 5.36 -4.62 -25.02
CA GLU A 92 6.76 -4.22 -24.85
C GLU A 92 7.73 -5.42 -24.77
N ALA A 93 7.24 -6.66 -24.62
CA ALA A 93 8.09 -7.77 -24.21
C ALA A 93 7.88 -9.10 -24.94
N ASP A 94 6.99 -9.18 -25.94
CA ASP A 94 6.68 -10.43 -26.67
C ASP A 94 6.36 -11.63 -25.74
N HIS A 95 5.79 -11.32 -24.57
CA HIS A 95 5.39 -12.31 -23.55
C HIS A 95 3.88 -12.23 -23.30
N ILE A 96 3.33 -13.35 -22.84
CA ILE A 96 1.94 -13.46 -22.41
C ILE A 96 1.89 -13.36 -20.88
N LEU A 97 1.06 -12.46 -20.39
CA LEU A 97 0.75 -12.31 -18.97
C LEU A 97 -0.54 -13.05 -18.65
N GLY A 98 -0.55 -13.75 -17.52
CA GLY A 98 -1.67 -14.54 -17.06
C GLY A 98 -2.16 -14.17 -15.68
N HIS A 99 -3.47 -14.27 -15.48
CA HIS A 99 -4.13 -14.16 -14.18
C HIS A 99 -5.01 -15.40 -13.95
N VAL A 100 -4.76 -16.13 -12.87
CA VAL A 100 -5.39 -17.42 -12.57
C VAL A 100 -6.31 -17.28 -11.37
N LEU A 101 -7.59 -17.55 -11.58
CA LEU A 101 -8.58 -17.70 -10.53
C LEU A 101 -8.97 -19.17 -10.39
N HIS A 102 -9.24 -19.64 -9.18
CA HIS A 102 -10.03 -20.85 -9.01
C HIS A 102 -11.44 -20.65 -9.57
N ALA A 103 -11.95 -21.67 -10.26
CA ALA A 103 -13.30 -21.67 -10.76
C ALA A 103 -14.30 -21.58 -9.58
N PRO A 104 -15.33 -20.71 -9.66
CA PRO A 104 -16.35 -20.64 -8.64
C PRO A 104 -17.24 -21.89 -8.66
N ALA A 105 -17.81 -22.25 -7.50
CA ALA A 105 -18.75 -23.38 -7.41
C ALA A 105 -20.03 -23.16 -8.24
N LYS A 106 -20.42 -21.90 -8.47
CA LYS A 106 -21.51 -21.48 -9.36
C LYS A 106 -21.07 -20.22 -10.11
N GLN A 107 -21.02 -20.29 -11.44
CA GLN A 107 -20.77 -19.13 -12.30
C GLN A 107 -22.07 -18.36 -12.55
N THR A 108 -22.07 -17.04 -12.38
CA THR A 108 -23.15 -16.15 -12.83
C THR A 108 -22.66 -15.30 -14.00
N VAL A 109 -23.56 -14.83 -14.87
CA VAL A 109 -23.19 -14.00 -16.04
C VAL A 109 -22.56 -12.68 -15.58
N GLU A 110 -23.13 -12.04 -14.57
CA GLU A 110 -22.61 -10.78 -14.00
C GLU A 110 -21.25 -10.98 -13.31
N GLY A 111 -21.09 -12.08 -12.56
CA GLY A 111 -19.82 -12.43 -11.91
C GLY A 111 -18.71 -12.73 -12.93
N ASP A 112 -19.04 -13.41 -14.03
CA ASP A 112 -18.11 -13.67 -15.12
C ASP A 112 -17.63 -12.38 -15.80
N ALA A 113 -18.56 -11.44 -16.05
CA ALA A 113 -18.24 -10.15 -16.64
C ALA A 113 -17.35 -9.29 -15.71
N PHE A 114 -17.64 -9.30 -14.40
CA PHE A 114 -16.83 -8.61 -13.40
C PHE A 114 -15.42 -9.20 -13.31
N ASP A 115 -15.30 -10.53 -13.17
CA ASP A 115 -14.01 -11.23 -13.13
C ASP A 115 -13.15 -10.89 -14.35
N ARG A 116 -13.75 -10.95 -15.55
CA ARG A 116 -13.04 -10.69 -16.81
C ARG A 116 -12.52 -9.25 -16.89
N LEU A 117 -13.36 -8.26 -16.58
CA LEU A 117 -12.94 -6.86 -16.61
C LEU A 117 -11.91 -6.54 -15.51
N LEU A 118 -12.05 -7.17 -14.34
CA LEU A 118 -11.11 -6.99 -13.25
C LEU A 118 -9.75 -7.61 -13.61
N ALA A 119 -9.74 -8.81 -14.17
CA ALA A 119 -8.53 -9.46 -14.68
C ALA A 119 -7.86 -8.63 -15.77
N ALA A 120 -8.63 -8.04 -16.70
CA ALA A 120 -8.11 -7.13 -17.71
C ALA A 120 -7.41 -5.91 -17.10
N THR A 121 -8.02 -5.33 -16.08
CA THR A 121 -7.46 -4.18 -15.36
C THR A 121 -6.21 -4.53 -14.57
N ILE A 122 -6.21 -5.70 -13.91
CA ILE A 122 -5.04 -6.20 -13.19
C ILE A 122 -3.87 -6.42 -14.16
N LEU A 123 -4.13 -7.10 -15.28
CA LEU A 123 -3.10 -7.42 -16.27
C LEU A 123 -2.54 -6.17 -16.96
N SER A 124 -3.36 -5.14 -17.19
CA SER A 124 -2.88 -3.87 -17.76
C SER A 124 -2.09 -3.02 -16.76
N SER A 125 -2.40 -3.13 -15.46
CA SER A 125 -1.82 -2.30 -14.41
C SER A 125 -0.66 -2.98 -13.67
N LEU A 126 -0.35 -4.22 -14.04
CA LEU A 126 0.64 -5.06 -13.39
C LEU A 126 2.06 -4.46 -13.51
N GLN A 127 2.69 -4.23 -12.37
CA GLN A 127 4.06 -3.70 -12.28
C GLN A 127 5.07 -4.84 -12.27
N LEU A 128 5.32 -5.36 -13.48
CA LEU A 128 6.41 -6.27 -13.80
C LEU A 128 7.36 -5.55 -14.77
N SER A 129 8.66 -5.75 -14.68
CA SER A 129 9.53 -5.62 -15.86
C SER A 129 9.70 -7.01 -16.48
N ALA A 130 9.69 -7.08 -17.81
CA ALA A 130 9.76 -8.34 -18.56
C ALA A 130 11.14 -8.53 -19.24
N GLU A 131 12.11 -7.70 -18.85
CA GLU A 131 13.46 -7.75 -19.40
C GLU A 131 14.26 -8.87 -18.71
N THR A 132 14.71 -9.82 -19.53
CA THR A 132 15.63 -10.88 -19.13
C THR A 132 17.04 -10.46 -19.50
N HIS A 133 17.87 -10.12 -18.51
CA HIS A 133 19.32 -10.07 -18.70
C HIS A 133 19.95 -11.38 -18.23
N GLN A 134 21.07 -11.78 -18.86
CA GLN A 134 21.80 -12.99 -18.49
C GLN A 134 22.25 -12.93 -17.04
N LYS A 135 21.92 -13.98 -16.27
CA LYS A 135 22.32 -14.15 -14.86
C LYS A 135 23.84 -14.01 -14.71
N SER A 136 24.27 -13.09 -13.85
CA SER A 136 25.66 -13.02 -13.41
C SER A 136 25.79 -13.61 -12.00
N ILE A 137 26.83 -14.43 -11.80
CA ILE A 137 27.11 -15.13 -10.54
C ILE A 137 27.60 -14.15 -9.43
N ALA A 138 27.98 -12.92 -9.80
CA ALA A 138 28.54 -11.91 -8.89
C ALA A 138 27.49 -11.10 -8.09
N GLU A 139 26.18 -11.34 -8.28
CA GLU A 139 25.10 -10.43 -7.84
C GLU A 139 24.42 -10.81 -6.52
N ASP A 140 24.81 -11.94 -5.91
CA ASP A 140 24.22 -12.39 -4.64
C ASP A 140 24.75 -11.59 -3.43
N ALA A 141 26.04 -11.21 -3.46
CA ALA A 141 26.63 -10.32 -2.44
C ALA A 141 26.01 -8.91 -2.46
N VAL A 142 25.55 -8.45 -3.62
CA VAL A 142 24.85 -7.16 -3.75
C VAL A 142 23.55 -7.16 -2.95
N ALA A 143 22.79 -8.26 -2.98
CA ALA A 143 21.56 -8.38 -2.21
C ALA A 143 21.82 -8.30 -0.69
N ASP A 144 22.94 -8.86 -0.22
CA ASP A 144 23.37 -8.72 1.18
C ASP A 144 23.72 -7.27 1.54
N PHE A 145 24.49 -6.57 0.70
CA PHE A 145 24.83 -5.17 0.95
C PHE A 145 23.61 -4.25 0.98
N ILE A 146 22.64 -4.48 0.10
CA ILE A 146 21.37 -3.72 0.08
C ILE A 146 20.53 -4.05 1.34
N ALA A 147 20.49 -5.31 1.77
CA ALA A 147 19.80 -5.69 3.01
C ALA A 147 20.43 -5.04 4.25
N ASP A 148 21.76 -4.98 4.31
CA ASP A 148 22.49 -4.34 5.41
C ASP A 148 22.36 -2.81 5.38
N LEU A 149 22.32 -2.21 4.18
CA LEU A 149 22.00 -0.79 4.01
C LEU A 149 20.59 -0.50 4.57
N PHE A 150 19.59 -1.27 4.15
CA PHE A 150 18.22 -1.12 4.64
C PHE A 150 18.12 -1.22 6.17
N ASP A 151 18.75 -2.24 6.77
CA ASP A 151 18.78 -2.43 8.22
C ASP A 151 19.36 -1.22 8.95
N ARG A 152 20.43 -0.64 8.40
CA ARG A 152 21.16 0.48 9.03
C ARG A 152 20.47 1.83 8.87
N THR A 153 19.84 2.09 7.72
CA THR A 153 19.44 3.47 7.36
C THR A 153 17.95 3.70 7.33
N LEU A 154 17.15 2.67 7.01
CA LEU A 154 15.73 2.83 6.70
C LEU A 154 14.80 2.01 7.60
N ARG A 155 15.22 0.83 8.07
CA ARG A 155 14.37 -0.06 8.88
C ARG A 155 13.91 0.63 10.18
N HIS A 156 12.62 0.53 10.47
CA HIS A 156 12.08 0.83 11.79
C HIS A 156 12.11 -0.42 12.67
N GLU A 157 12.80 -0.34 13.82
CA GLU A 157 12.88 -1.44 14.77
C GLU A 157 11.67 -1.47 15.72
N ALA A 158 10.90 -2.56 15.64
CA ALA A 158 9.73 -2.78 16.51
C ALA A 158 10.10 -3.50 17.81
N LYS A 159 9.23 -3.42 18.84
CA LYS A 159 9.44 -4.08 20.15
C LYS A 159 9.63 -5.60 20.07
N HIS A 160 8.99 -6.24 19.10
CA HIS A 160 9.05 -7.69 18.86
C HIS A 160 9.58 -7.98 17.45
N ASP A 161 10.59 -7.20 17.04
CA ASP A 161 11.20 -7.29 15.73
C ASP A 161 11.85 -8.68 15.50
N LYS A 162 11.58 -9.25 14.32
CA LYS A 162 12.02 -10.56 13.82
C LYS A 162 12.88 -10.40 12.56
N TRP A 163 13.41 -9.22 12.30
CA TRP A 163 14.31 -8.94 11.18
C TRP A 163 15.47 -9.92 11.16
N ARG A 164 16.23 -10.03 12.26
CA ARG A 164 17.39 -10.93 12.35
C ARG A 164 17.01 -12.40 12.28
N ALA A 165 15.85 -12.77 12.82
CA ALA A 165 15.41 -14.17 12.90
C ALA A 165 14.86 -14.71 11.57
N ARG A 166 14.23 -13.86 10.75
CA ARG A 166 13.56 -14.26 9.51
C ARG A 166 13.53 -13.16 8.45
N GLY A 167 13.29 -11.92 8.86
CA GLY A 167 13.03 -10.80 7.94
C GLY A 167 14.14 -10.52 6.94
N ARG A 168 15.40 -10.49 7.40
CA ARG A 168 16.57 -10.19 6.58
C ARG A 168 16.67 -11.14 5.39
N GLU A 169 16.50 -12.43 5.64
CA GLU A 169 16.60 -13.44 4.58
C GLU A 169 15.46 -13.31 3.57
N GLY A 170 14.23 -13.06 4.03
CA GLY A 170 13.10 -12.79 3.15
C GLY A 170 13.28 -11.53 2.30
N PHE A 171 13.83 -10.46 2.89
CA PHE A 171 14.13 -9.22 2.17
C PHE A 171 15.23 -9.44 1.13
N ARG A 172 16.34 -10.05 1.55
CA ARG A 172 17.48 -10.40 0.70
C ARG A 172 17.04 -11.23 -0.50
N ALA A 173 16.24 -12.28 -0.27
CA ALA A 173 15.73 -13.14 -1.34
C ALA A 173 14.86 -12.36 -2.34
N GLN A 174 14.10 -11.36 -1.88
CA GLN A 174 13.31 -10.51 -2.78
C GLN A 174 14.18 -9.55 -3.59
N VAL A 175 15.20 -8.95 -2.97
CA VAL A 175 16.20 -8.12 -3.67
C VAL A 175 16.97 -8.95 -4.70
N ALA A 176 17.38 -10.17 -4.35
CA ALA A 176 18.14 -11.06 -5.22
C ALA A 176 17.44 -11.40 -6.53
N LYS A 177 16.10 -11.39 -6.57
CA LYS A 177 15.33 -11.58 -7.82
C LYS A 177 15.62 -10.50 -8.85
N PHE A 178 15.85 -9.26 -8.40
CA PHE A 178 16.22 -8.15 -9.27
C PHE A 178 17.72 -8.17 -9.59
N THR A 179 18.55 -8.31 -8.54
CA THR A 179 20.00 -8.21 -8.72
C THR A 179 20.54 -9.31 -9.61
N SER A 180 20.09 -10.56 -9.46
CA SER A 180 20.51 -11.70 -10.30
C SER A 180 20.11 -11.60 -11.78
N SER A 181 19.29 -10.61 -12.13
CA SER A 181 18.85 -10.34 -13.49
C SER A 181 19.32 -8.96 -13.97
N GLY A 182 20.32 -8.35 -13.31
CA GLY A 182 20.87 -7.05 -13.68
C GLY A 182 19.86 -5.89 -13.69
N ARG A 183 18.71 -6.05 -13.01
CA ARG A 183 17.61 -5.09 -13.02
C ARG A 183 17.62 -4.16 -11.79
N PRO A 184 17.07 -2.93 -11.90
CA PRO A 184 16.84 -2.09 -10.74
C PRO A 184 16.00 -2.79 -9.68
N VAL A 185 16.35 -2.61 -8.41
CA VAL A 185 15.54 -3.12 -7.29
C VAL A 185 14.28 -2.26 -7.16
N GLU A 186 13.10 -2.89 -7.19
CA GLU A 186 11.84 -2.16 -7.11
C GLU A 186 11.20 -2.28 -5.73
N PHE A 187 10.85 -1.15 -5.15
CA PHE A 187 10.17 -1.02 -3.86
C PHE A 187 8.76 -0.47 -4.04
N CYS A 188 7.84 -0.85 -3.16
CA CYS A 188 6.53 -0.23 -3.09
C CYS A 188 6.20 0.20 -1.65
N LEU A 189 5.61 1.39 -1.50
CA LEU A 189 5.30 2.00 -0.21
C LEU A 189 3.92 2.66 -0.25
N PRO A 190 2.89 2.00 0.32
CA PRO A 190 1.63 2.65 0.67
C PRO A 190 1.86 3.78 1.70
N ALA A 191 1.74 5.03 1.27
CA ALA A 191 2.04 6.20 2.11
C ALA A 191 1.57 7.53 1.47
N PHE A 192 1.68 8.60 2.25
CA PHE A 192 1.39 9.98 1.84
C PHE A 192 -0.05 10.16 1.29
N PRO A 193 -1.09 9.86 2.09
CA PRO A 193 -2.48 10.01 1.67
C PRO A 193 -2.86 11.48 1.48
N CYS A 194 -2.74 12.24 2.57
CA CYS A 194 -3.03 13.66 2.73
C CYS A 194 -2.67 14.07 4.16
N LYS A 195 -2.58 15.37 4.45
CA LYS A 195 -2.45 15.89 5.83
C LYS A 195 -3.70 15.55 6.65
N SER A 196 -3.51 15.31 7.95
CA SER A 196 -4.60 15.11 8.91
C SER A 196 -5.62 16.26 8.84
N SER A 197 -6.92 15.94 8.89
CA SER A 197 -7.97 16.95 9.01
C SER A 197 -7.96 17.68 10.36
N ASN A 198 -7.23 17.16 11.35
CA ASN A 198 -7.09 17.80 12.65
C ASN A 198 -5.94 18.82 12.63
N LYS A 199 -6.31 20.11 12.69
CA LYS A 199 -5.38 21.25 12.71
C LYS A 199 -4.48 21.30 13.96
N GLU A 200 -4.78 20.53 15.00
CA GLU A 200 -3.88 20.34 16.14
C GLU A 200 -2.68 19.44 15.80
N LYS A 201 -2.78 18.62 14.77
CA LYS A 201 -1.70 17.71 14.37
C LYS A 201 -0.72 18.36 13.40
N VAL A 202 -1.23 19.19 12.48
CA VAL A 202 -0.49 19.71 11.32
C VAL A 202 -0.51 21.25 11.22
N LEU A 203 0.36 21.81 10.38
CA LEU A 203 0.42 23.26 10.12
C LEU A 203 -0.62 23.72 9.09
N SER A 204 -0.84 22.90 8.07
CA SER A 204 -1.75 23.18 6.94
C SER A 204 -2.19 21.86 6.28
N GLU A 205 -3.03 21.97 5.25
CA GLU A 205 -3.47 20.85 4.41
C GLU A 205 -2.43 20.45 3.35
N HIS A 206 -1.43 21.31 3.09
CA HIS A 206 -0.36 21.07 2.11
C HIS A 206 0.84 20.30 2.71
N PRO A 207 1.61 19.55 1.88
CA PRO A 207 2.92 19.03 2.26
C PRO A 207 3.82 20.11 2.85
N ASP A 208 4.54 19.80 3.92
CA ASP A 208 5.41 20.75 4.61
C ASP A 208 6.84 20.19 4.75
N ARG A 209 7.67 20.81 5.61
CA ARG A 209 9.07 20.39 5.78
C ARG A 209 9.19 18.92 6.22
N ALA A 210 8.16 18.34 6.85
CA ALA A 210 8.15 16.94 7.22
C ALA A 210 8.13 16.02 5.98
N GLU A 211 7.25 16.29 5.00
CA GLU A 211 7.20 15.55 3.74
C GLU A 211 8.50 15.72 2.94
N HIS A 212 9.02 16.94 2.88
CA HIS A 212 10.28 17.22 2.18
C HIS A 212 11.44 16.39 2.75
N LEU A 213 11.60 16.35 4.09
CA LEU A 213 12.63 15.55 4.73
C LEU A 213 12.43 14.05 4.50
N ALA A 214 11.18 13.58 4.51
CA ALA A 214 10.86 12.19 4.23
C ALA A 214 11.22 11.77 2.80
N LEU A 215 10.82 12.55 1.80
CA LEU A 215 11.18 12.31 0.40
C LEU A 215 12.69 12.36 0.19
N LYS A 216 13.38 13.34 0.79
CA LYS A 216 14.84 13.44 0.73
C LYS A 216 15.54 12.22 1.33
N GLY A 217 15.03 11.70 2.46
CA GLY A 217 15.53 10.47 3.09
C GLY A 217 15.37 9.25 2.18
N LEU A 218 14.22 9.14 1.51
CA LEU A 218 13.96 8.07 0.53
C LEU A 218 14.88 8.19 -0.69
N HIS A 219 15.08 9.39 -1.24
CA HIS A 219 16.05 9.61 -2.33
C HIS A 219 17.47 9.21 -1.93
N ALA A 220 17.91 9.58 -0.72
CA ALA A 220 19.24 9.23 -0.23
C ALA A 220 19.42 7.71 -0.13
N PHE A 221 18.41 6.98 0.36
CA PHE A 221 18.45 5.52 0.41
C PHE A 221 18.58 4.89 -0.99
N LEU A 222 17.82 5.38 -1.97
CA LEU A 222 17.90 4.87 -3.35
C LEU A 222 19.24 5.21 -4.01
N GLN A 223 19.78 6.40 -3.76
CA GLN A 223 21.11 6.81 -4.21
C GLN A 223 22.22 5.95 -3.59
N ASP A 224 22.10 5.59 -2.31
CA ASP A 224 23.05 4.69 -1.65
C ASP A 224 23.00 3.28 -2.27
N ILE A 225 21.83 2.82 -2.73
CA ILE A 225 21.73 1.55 -3.49
C ILE A 225 22.45 1.69 -4.84
N GLU A 226 22.26 2.78 -5.58
CA GLU A 226 22.93 3.02 -6.87
C GLU A 226 24.47 2.99 -6.73
N ALA A 227 25.00 3.48 -5.61
CA ALA A 227 26.42 3.41 -5.31
C ALA A 227 26.94 1.97 -5.07
N ILE A 228 26.07 1.08 -4.58
CA ILE A 228 26.36 -0.35 -4.36
C ILE A 228 26.13 -1.17 -5.63
N TYR A 229 25.15 -0.78 -6.44
CA TYR A 229 24.60 -1.56 -7.53
C TYR A 229 24.17 -0.65 -8.69
N SER A 230 24.89 -0.71 -9.81
CA SER A 230 24.75 0.28 -10.90
C SER A 230 23.36 0.36 -11.56
N PRO A 231 22.55 -0.72 -11.69
CA PRO A 231 21.16 -0.59 -12.13
C PRO A 231 20.27 0.17 -11.15
N GLY A 232 20.70 0.33 -9.90
CA GLY A 232 20.05 1.17 -8.90
C GLY A 232 18.76 0.59 -8.34
N ALA A 233 17.89 1.49 -7.90
CA ALA A 233 16.60 1.14 -7.32
C ALA A 233 15.53 2.19 -7.66
N ARG A 234 14.27 1.76 -7.64
CA ARG A 234 13.10 2.62 -7.81
C ARG A 234 12.09 2.37 -6.69
N LEU A 235 11.39 3.42 -6.28
CA LEU A 235 10.34 3.37 -5.27
C LEU A 235 9.02 3.87 -5.85
N TRP A 236 8.02 3.00 -5.81
CA TRP A 236 6.62 3.39 -5.99
C TRP A 236 6.03 3.87 -4.67
N ILE A 237 5.75 5.16 -4.55
CA ILE A 237 4.87 5.69 -3.51
C ILE A 237 3.44 5.51 -3.97
N ILE A 238 2.70 4.69 -3.24
CA ILE A 238 1.33 4.33 -3.59
C ILE A 238 0.39 5.05 -2.63
N SER A 239 -0.27 6.11 -3.10
CA SER A 239 -1.14 6.91 -2.24
C SER A 239 -2.40 6.14 -1.87
N ASP A 240 -2.66 6.05 -0.57
CA ASP A 240 -3.88 5.53 0.02
C ASP A 240 -4.90 6.63 0.35
N GLY A 241 -4.68 7.87 -0.11
CA GLY A 241 -5.57 9.01 0.14
C GLY A 241 -7.00 8.75 -0.34
N HIS A 242 -7.18 8.40 -1.61
CA HIS A 242 -8.48 8.07 -2.18
C HIS A 242 -9.13 6.81 -1.59
N VAL A 243 -8.35 5.93 -0.96
CA VAL A 243 -8.89 4.74 -0.28
C VAL A 243 -9.68 5.14 0.98
N PHE A 244 -9.20 6.17 1.69
CA PHE A 244 -9.66 6.50 3.04
C PHE A 244 -10.24 7.90 3.22
N SER A 245 -10.16 8.79 2.23
CA SER A 245 -10.57 10.20 2.34
C SER A 245 -11.98 10.39 2.93
N ASP A 246 -12.96 9.60 2.48
CA ASP A 246 -14.32 9.57 3.03
C ASP A 246 -14.41 9.01 4.46
N CYS A 247 -13.49 8.14 4.87
CA CYS A 247 -13.37 7.63 6.23
C CYS A 247 -12.74 8.66 7.18
N ILE A 248 -11.79 9.46 6.70
CA ILE A 248 -11.06 10.43 7.52
C ILE A 248 -11.63 11.86 7.43
N GLY A 249 -12.67 12.06 6.63
CA GLY A 249 -13.35 13.35 6.51
C GLY A 249 -12.55 14.39 5.73
N VAL A 250 -11.71 13.95 4.80
CA VAL A 250 -10.92 14.81 3.89
C VAL A 250 -11.55 14.69 2.51
N ASP A 251 -11.89 15.81 1.89
CA ASP A 251 -12.52 15.78 0.57
C ASP A 251 -11.52 15.32 -0.51
N ASP A 252 -12.02 14.66 -1.57
CA ASP A 252 -11.15 14.11 -2.63
C ASP A 252 -10.34 15.21 -3.36
N ASP A 253 -10.89 16.42 -3.54
CA ASP A 253 -10.18 17.57 -4.12
C ASP A 253 -8.98 18.04 -3.27
N VAL A 254 -9.03 17.82 -1.95
CA VAL A 254 -7.92 18.10 -1.04
C VAL A 254 -6.84 17.01 -1.16
N VAL A 255 -7.22 15.75 -1.35
CA VAL A 255 -6.29 14.64 -1.62
C VAL A 255 -5.54 14.87 -2.94
N ASP A 256 -6.26 15.28 -3.99
CA ASP A 256 -5.68 15.63 -5.28
C ASP A 256 -4.69 16.78 -5.17
N SER A 257 -5.08 17.86 -4.48
CA SER A 257 -4.20 19.02 -4.27
C SER A 257 -2.94 18.69 -3.45
N TYR A 258 -3.08 17.85 -2.41
CA TYR A 258 -1.94 17.35 -1.64
C TYR A 258 -1.00 16.52 -2.53
N SER A 259 -1.56 15.60 -3.32
CA SER A 259 -0.80 14.71 -4.20
C SER A 259 -0.03 15.49 -5.26
N ALA A 260 -0.67 16.48 -5.91
CA ALA A 260 -0.03 17.34 -6.89
C ALA A 260 1.11 18.18 -6.27
N SER A 261 0.89 18.72 -5.06
CA SER A 261 1.93 19.47 -4.34
C SER A 261 3.12 18.60 -3.95
N LEU A 262 2.84 17.35 -3.54
CA LEU A 262 3.86 16.38 -3.15
C LEU A 262 4.71 15.92 -4.36
N GLN A 263 4.06 15.70 -5.50
CA GLN A 263 4.75 15.37 -6.75
C GLN A 263 5.66 16.52 -7.21
N HIS A 264 5.21 17.77 -7.08
CA HIS A 264 6.07 18.93 -7.37
C HIS A 264 7.29 18.99 -6.45
N MET A 265 7.09 18.76 -5.15
CA MET A 265 8.18 18.70 -4.17
C MET A 265 9.17 17.56 -4.47
N GLU A 266 8.68 16.38 -4.86
CA GLU A 266 9.56 15.28 -5.31
C GLU A 266 10.36 15.67 -6.54
N GLN A 267 9.73 16.31 -7.53
CA GLN A 267 10.40 16.74 -8.76
C GLN A 267 11.54 17.74 -8.48
N ASP A 268 11.34 18.66 -7.53
CA ASP A 268 12.37 19.62 -7.09
C ASP A 268 13.55 18.91 -6.39
N ILE A 269 13.25 17.92 -5.53
CA ILE A 269 14.27 17.09 -4.88
C ILE A 269 15.02 16.25 -5.92
N ALA A 270 14.33 15.61 -6.85
CA ALA A 270 14.91 14.82 -7.92
C ALA A 270 15.84 15.67 -8.80
N ASN A 271 15.42 16.90 -9.15
CA ASN A 271 16.24 17.84 -9.92
C ASN A 271 17.51 18.27 -9.19
N SER A 272 17.41 18.57 -7.90
CA SER A 272 18.56 18.99 -7.09
C SER A 272 19.54 17.85 -6.75
N THR A 273 19.09 16.60 -6.83
CA THR A 273 19.90 15.40 -6.47
C THR A 273 20.27 14.51 -7.67
N ASN A 274 19.97 14.95 -8.90
CA ASN A 274 20.08 14.14 -10.12
C ASN A 274 19.47 12.74 -9.95
N GLY A 275 18.27 12.71 -9.37
CA GLY A 275 17.55 11.52 -8.95
C GLY A 275 16.26 11.28 -9.71
N GLN A 276 16.15 11.77 -10.94
CA GLN A 276 14.96 11.61 -11.77
C GLN A 276 14.62 10.12 -11.94
N GLY A 277 13.35 9.77 -11.71
CA GLY A 277 12.87 8.39 -11.84
C GLY A 277 13.19 7.47 -10.66
N ARG A 278 13.84 7.96 -9.59
CA ARG A 278 14.02 7.20 -8.33
C ARG A 278 12.69 6.96 -7.63
N ILE A 279 11.82 7.97 -7.58
CA ILE A 279 10.50 7.87 -6.95
C ILE A 279 9.42 8.05 -8.04
N THR A 280 8.36 7.26 -7.95
CA THR A 280 7.19 7.37 -8.83
C THR A 280 5.93 7.24 -7.99
N PHE A 281 4.86 7.92 -8.40
CA PHE A 281 3.60 7.94 -7.67
C PHE A 281 2.53 7.12 -8.38
N MET A 282 1.70 6.44 -7.59
CA MET A 282 0.50 5.77 -8.06
C MET A 282 -0.65 5.99 -7.08
N SER A 283 -1.79 6.43 -7.58
CA SER A 283 -3.02 6.60 -6.80
C SER A 283 -3.99 5.44 -7.05
N LEU A 284 -5.06 5.37 -6.25
CA LEU A 284 -6.13 4.40 -6.49
C LEU A 284 -6.82 4.59 -7.86
N PRO A 285 -7.14 5.82 -8.33
CA PRO A 285 -7.57 6.05 -9.70
C PRO A 285 -6.61 5.52 -10.77
N ASP A 286 -5.30 5.73 -10.61
CA ASP A 286 -4.31 5.25 -11.58
C ASP A 286 -4.35 3.73 -11.75
N MET A 287 -4.57 2.98 -10.65
CA MET A 287 -4.66 1.51 -10.67
C MET A 287 -5.87 0.97 -11.44
N PHE A 288 -6.90 1.78 -11.64
CA PHE A 288 -8.13 1.41 -12.35
C PHE A 288 -8.35 2.26 -13.60
N SER A 289 -7.30 2.94 -14.06
CA SER A 289 -7.36 3.85 -15.20
C SER A 289 -7.89 3.13 -16.45
N GLY A 290 -8.84 3.77 -17.14
CA GLY A 290 -9.45 3.24 -18.36
C GLY A 290 -10.55 2.19 -18.17
N THR A 291 -10.70 1.57 -16.99
CA THR A 291 -11.72 0.52 -16.75
C THR A 291 -12.67 0.83 -15.58
N CYS A 292 -12.36 1.84 -14.78
CA CYS A 292 -13.11 2.24 -13.59
C CYS A 292 -14.63 2.42 -13.86
N SER A 293 -14.99 3.12 -14.94
CA SER A 293 -16.41 3.38 -15.27
C SER A 293 -17.19 2.10 -15.65
N SER A 294 -16.54 1.13 -16.29
CA SER A 294 -17.15 -0.14 -16.69
C SER A 294 -17.26 -1.10 -15.51
N LEU A 295 -16.21 -1.20 -14.69
CA LEU A 295 -16.17 -2.06 -13.52
C LEU A 295 -17.15 -1.62 -12.43
N SER A 296 -17.22 -0.31 -12.16
CA SER A 296 -18.09 0.21 -11.10
C SER A 296 -19.59 -0.01 -11.36
N ARG A 297 -20.01 -0.09 -12.62
CA ARG A 297 -21.41 -0.45 -12.99
C ARG A 297 -21.78 -1.89 -12.65
N LEU A 298 -20.79 -2.77 -12.49
CA LEU A 298 -20.98 -4.16 -12.10
C LEU A 298 -20.83 -4.36 -10.58
N CYS A 299 -20.40 -3.32 -9.87
CA CYS A 299 -20.28 -3.36 -8.41
C CYS A 299 -21.63 -3.03 -7.75
N ASP A 300 -21.90 -3.67 -6.61
CA ASP A 300 -22.99 -3.25 -5.74
C ASP A 300 -22.49 -2.27 -4.65
N ASP A 301 -23.43 -1.54 -4.05
CA ASP A 301 -23.12 -0.57 -3.00
C ASP A 301 -23.08 -1.19 -1.58
N ARG A 302 -23.22 -2.52 -1.44
CA ARG A 302 -23.42 -3.15 -0.12
C ARG A 302 -22.15 -3.13 0.74
N HIS A 303 -20.99 -3.01 0.12
CA HIS A 303 -19.69 -3.19 0.76
C HIS A 303 -18.95 -1.87 1.03
N LEU A 304 -19.49 -0.73 0.60
CA LEU A 304 -18.90 0.58 0.83
C LEU A 304 -19.77 1.39 1.80
N ARG A 305 -19.31 1.55 3.04
CA ARG A 305 -20.08 2.28 4.06
C ARG A 305 -19.74 3.77 4.05
N LYS A 306 -20.71 4.61 3.70
CA LYS A 306 -20.60 6.07 3.82
C LYS A 306 -20.91 6.51 5.25
N LEU A 307 -19.87 6.68 6.05
CA LEU A 307 -20.00 7.01 7.47
C LEU A 307 -19.88 8.51 7.76
N ILE A 308 -19.20 9.26 6.90
CA ILE A 308 -19.00 10.71 6.99
C ILE A 308 -19.51 11.36 5.70
N GLY A 309 -20.09 12.56 5.81
CA GLY A 309 -20.63 13.34 4.69
C GLY A 309 -19.57 14.04 3.83
N THR A 310 -18.38 13.46 3.72
CA THR A 310 -17.23 13.95 2.95
C THR A 310 -17.59 14.13 1.48
N ARG A 311 -17.08 15.17 0.82
CA ARG A 311 -17.25 15.31 -0.63
C ARG A 311 -16.32 14.33 -1.34
N VAL A 312 -16.91 13.53 -2.21
CA VAL A 312 -16.20 12.52 -3.00
C VAL A 312 -16.40 12.77 -4.50
N THR A 313 -15.40 12.44 -5.31
CA THR A 313 -15.55 12.43 -6.77
C THR A 313 -16.15 11.12 -7.24
N ASP A 314 -16.85 11.13 -8.38
CA ASP A 314 -17.45 9.91 -8.95
C ASP A 314 -16.39 8.85 -9.27
N GLU A 315 -15.20 9.27 -9.72
CA GLU A 315 -14.09 8.38 -10.06
C GLU A 315 -13.48 7.72 -8.82
N ALA A 316 -13.16 8.49 -7.77
CA ALA A 316 -12.60 7.93 -6.55
C ALA A 316 -13.61 7.01 -5.85
N GLU A 317 -14.89 7.38 -5.85
CA GLU A 317 -15.97 6.55 -5.34
C GLU A 317 -16.12 5.24 -6.12
N ALA A 318 -16.09 5.29 -7.44
CA ALA A 318 -16.09 4.11 -8.30
C ALA A 318 -14.88 3.21 -7.99
N CYS A 319 -13.69 3.78 -7.83
CA CYS A 319 -12.49 3.04 -7.45
C CYS A 319 -12.62 2.34 -6.09
N ARG A 320 -13.21 3.00 -5.08
CA ARG A 320 -13.48 2.38 -3.76
C ARG A 320 -14.44 1.21 -3.88
N LYS A 321 -15.49 1.33 -4.70
CA LYS A 321 -16.43 0.22 -4.95
C LYS A 321 -15.73 -0.96 -5.58
N ILE A 322 -14.90 -0.73 -6.60
CA ILE A 322 -14.13 -1.78 -7.27
C ILE A 322 -13.15 -2.42 -6.30
N LEU A 323 -12.44 -1.63 -5.49
CA LEU A 323 -11.54 -2.13 -4.47
C LEU A 323 -12.25 -3.10 -3.52
N MET A 324 -13.41 -2.68 -3.01
CA MET A 324 -14.18 -3.49 -2.06
C MET A 324 -14.87 -4.68 -2.72
N ALA A 325 -15.28 -4.60 -3.99
CA ALA A 325 -15.85 -5.75 -4.69
C ALA A 325 -14.78 -6.77 -5.13
N GLY A 326 -13.59 -6.28 -5.51
CA GLY A 326 -12.50 -7.05 -6.09
C GLY A 326 -11.59 -7.74 -5.06
N PHE A 327 -11.26 -7.04 -3.97
CA PHE A 327 -10.07 -7.35 -3.17
C PHE A 327 -10.29 -7.55 -1.67
N ARG A 328 -11.51 -7.37 -1.17
CA ARG A 328 -11.84 -7.66 0.24
C ARG A 328 -11.64 -9.14 0.59
N GLN A 329 -11.50 -9.41 1.89
CA GLN A 329 -11.58 -10.76 2.45
C GLN A 329 -13.06 -11.16 2.68
N ASP A 330 -13.30 -12.37 3.17
CA ASP A 330 -14.65 -12.86 3.45
C ASP A 330 -15.34 -11.99 4.52
N ASP A 331 -16.66 -11.75 4.35
CA ASP A 331 -17.50 -10.73 5.06
C ASP A 331 -17.47 -10.80 6.60
N ASN A 332 -16.90 -11.86 7.18
CA ASN A 332 -16.95 -12.15 8.60
C ASN A 332 -15.59 -12.29 9.26
N ASP A 333 -14.47 -12.25 8.54
CA ASP A 333 -13.18 -12.57 9.16
C ASP A 333 -12.82 -11.61 10.29
N LEU A 334 -12.92 -10.29 10.06
CA LEU A 334 -12.62 -9.30 11.08
C LEU A 334 -13.58 -9.39 12.27
N ARG A 335 -14.89 -9.50 12.00
CA ARG A 335 -15.90 -9.58 13.06
C ARG A 335 -15.76 -10.86 13.88
N THR A 336 -15.55 -12.00 13.23
CA THR A 336 -15.33 -13.28 13.88
C THR A 336 -14.05 -13.26 14.72
N GLN A 337 -12.96 -12.66 14.24
CA GLN A 337 -11.73 -12.48 15.02
C GLN A 337 -11.94 -11.58 16.24
N LEU A 338 -12.69 -10.48 16.09
CA LEU A 338 -13.04 -9.59 17.20
C LEU A 338 -13.95 -10.27 18.23
N ASP A 339 -14.96 -11.00 17.77
CA ASP A 339 -15.90 -11.75 18.63
C ASP A 339 -15.20 -12.92 19.35
N ALA A 340 -14.21 -13.54 18.70
CA ALA A 340 -13.34 -14.58 19.29
C ALA A 340 -12.30 -14.01 20.27
N GLY A 341 -12.19 -12.69 20.39
CA GLY A 341 -11.27 -12.04 21.32
C GLY A 341 -9.80 -12.13 20.91
N ASP A 342 -9.49 -12.21 19.61
CA ASP A 342 -8.10 -12.18 19.15
C ASP A 342 -7.39 -10.92 19.66
N THR A 343 -6.26 -11.12 20.35
CA THR A 343 -5.58 -10.03 21.07
C THR A 343 -4.97 -9.03 20.09
N SER A 344 -4.46 -9.49 18.95
CA SER A 344 -3.80 -8.65 17.95
C SER A 344 -4.82 -7.80 17.19
N THR A 345 -5.90 -8.42 16.70
CA THR A 345 -6.99 -7.75 15.98
C THR A 345 -7.74 -6.78 16.88
N THR A 346 -7.99 -7.14 18.14
CA THR A 346 -8.62 -6.24 19.12
C THR A 346 -7.76 -5.01 19.40
N SER A 347 -6.45 -5.19 19.55
CA SER A 347 -5.51 -4.08 19.79
C SER A 347 -5.44 -3.15 18.58
N LEU A 348 -5.39 -3.72 17.37
CA LEU A 348 -5.44 -2.97 16.11
C LEU A 348 -6.70 -2.11 16.03
N TYR A 349 -7.88 -2.71 16.23
CA TYR A 349 -9.17 -2.01 16.20
C TYR A 349 -9.26 -0.88 17.23
N ARG A 350 -8.80 -1.11 18.46
CA ARG A 350 -8.76 -0.08 19.50
C ARG A 350 -7.81 1.07 19.13
N GLY A 351 -6.67 0.76 18.53
CA GLY A 351 -5.72 1.73 18.00
C GLY A 351 -6.35 2.64 16.95
N PHE A 352 -6.96 2.05 15.91
CA PHE A 352 -7.69 2.79 14.88
C PHE A 352 -8.83 3.64 15.45
N SER A 353 -9.63 3.10 16.37
CA SER A 353 -10.75 3.85 16.98
C SER A 353 -10.26 5.08 17.77
N ARG A 354 -9.16 4.95 18.52
CA ARG A 354 -8.55 6.09 19.22
C ARG A 354 -7.99 7.12 18.25
N PHE A 355 -7.29 6.66 17.22
CA PHE A 355 -6.73 7.52 16.17
C PHE A 355 -7.84 8.30 15.45
N MET A 356 -8.92 7.63 15.05
CA MET A 356 -10.05 8.28 14.38
C MET A 356 -10.83 9.21 15.29
N LEU A 357 -10.94 8.90 16.58
CA LEU A 357 -11.54 9.83 17.53
C LEU A 357 -10.77 11.15 17.58
N GLU A 358 -9.43 11.09 17.58
CA GLU A 358 -8.58 12.27 17.57
C GLU A 358 -8.76 13.08 16.27
N ASP A 359 -8.70 12.43 15.09
CA ASP A 359 -8.75 13.13 13.80
C ASP A 359 -10.13 13.73 13.49
N LEU A 360 -11.20 13.06 13.95
CA LEU A 360 -12.58 13.51 13.74
C LEU A 360 -13.08 14.49 14.81
N THR A 361 -12.29 14.82 15.84
CA THR A 361 -12.76 15.74 16.90
C THR A 361 -13.00 17.16 16.37
N MET A 362 -12.12 17.65 15.49
CA MET A 362 -12.21 19.00 14.93
C MET A 362 -12.66 19.02 13.46
N ASN A 363 -13.04 17.87 12.91
CA ASN A 363 -13.38 17.76 11.50
C ASN A 363 -14.71 18.48 11.20
N LYS A 364 -14.77 19.21 10.07
CA LYS A 364 -15.93 20.02 9.68
C LYS A 364 -17.22 19.21 9.55
N TYR A 365 -17.13 17.93 9.19
CA TYR A 365 -18.28 17.04 9.02
C TYR A 365 -18.77 16.40 10.32
N THR A 366 -17.98 16.46 11.40
CA THR A 366 -18.29 15.76 12.66
C THR A 366 -18.28 16.68 13.88
N SER A 367 -17.88 17.95 13.72
CA SER A 367 -17.82 18.97 14.78
C SER A 367 -19.16 19.20 15.51
N HIS A 368 -20.29 18.91 14.85
CA HIS A 368 -21.62 19.03 15.43
C HIS A 368 -22.01 17.84 16.35
N LEU A 369 -21.21 16.76 16.38
CA LEU A 369 -21.51 15.57 17.17
C LEU A 369 -21.05 15.71 18.61
N SER A 370 -21.85 15.20 19.55
CA SER A 370 -21.40 15.02 20.94
C SER A 370 -20.24 14.02 21.04
N ARG A 371 -19.46 14.10 22.12
CA ARG A 371 -18.32 13.20 22.37
C ARG A 371 -18.71 11.71 22.34
N SER A 372 -19.90 11.35 22.81
CA SER A 372 -20.39 9.96 22.80
C SER A 372 -20.76 9.49 21.39
N GLN A 373 -21.44 10.35 20.61
CA GLN A 373 -21.75 10.08 19.20
C GLN A 373 -20.47 9.95 18.37
N LEU A 374 -19.51 10.85 18.59
CA LEU A 374 -18.22 10.83 17.89
C LEU A 374 -17.43 9.55 18.19
N ARG A 375 -17.37 9.10 19.45
CA ARG A 375 -16.75 7.81 19.82
C ARG A 375 -17.38 6.62 19.09
N LYS A 376 -18.72 6.61 18.97
CA LYS A 376 -19.45 5.56 18.24
C LYS A 376 -19.14 5.63 16.74
N MET A 377 -19.07 6.82 16.17
CA MET A 377 -18.72 7.03 14.76
C MET A 377 -17.27 6.59 14.48
N ALA A 378 -16.30 7.06 15.27
CA ALA A 378 -14.89 6.69 15.16
C ALA A 378 -14.67 5.18 15.21
N SER A 379 -15.45 4.46 16.05
CA SER A 379 -15.40 3.00 16.12
C SER A 379 -15.91 2.33 14.83
N LYS A 380 -16.99 2.84 14.23
CA LYS A 380 -17.49 2.34 12.94
C LYS A 380 -16.51 2.63 11.79
N VAL A 381 -15.94 3.83 11.78
CA VAL A 381 -14.94 4.26 10.80
C VAL A 381 -13.69 3.40 10.92
N ALA A 382 -13.22 3.11 12.13
CA ALA A 382 -12.10 2.22 12.37
C ALA A 382 -12.31 0.81 11.79
N TYR A 383 -13.52 0.26 11.92
CA TYR A 383 -13.86 -1.02 11.29
C TYR A 383 -13.73 -0.94 9.77
N GLU A 384 -14.33 0.08 9.16
CA GLU A 384 -14.30 0.28 7.70
C GLU A 384 -12.87 0.47 7.18
N MET A 385 -12.04 1.23 7.89
CA MET A 385 -10.63 1.44 7.53
C MET A 385 -9.82 0.16 7.56
N ILE A 386 -10.06 -0.74 8.53
CA ILE A 386 -9.33 -2.02 8.60
C ILE A 386 -9.69 -2.90 7.40
N GLU A 387 -10.98 -3.01 7.08
CA GLU A 387 -11.47 -3.75 5.91
C GLU A 387 -10.87 -3.20 4.60
N ARG A 388 -10.93 -1.88 4.41
CA ARG A 388 -10.38 -1.22 3.23
C ARG A 388 -8.86 -1.34 3.15
N ASN A 389 -8.15 -1.23 4.27
CA ASN A 389 -6.70 -1.42 4.31
C ASN A 389 -6.32 -2.85 3.93
N GLN A 390 -7.10 -3.85 4.35
CA GLN A 390 -6.88 -5.23 3.93
C GLN A 390 -7.13 -5.41 2.43
N ALA A 391 -8.23 -4.87 1.91
CA ALA A 391 -8.54 -4.91 0.48
C ALA A 391 -7.45 -4.19 -0.36
N TYR A 392 -7.02 -3.02 0.09
CA TYR A 392 -5.96 -2.26 -0.56
C TYR A 392 -4.63 -2.98 -0.49
N SER A 393 -4.35 -3.65 0.65
CA SER A 393 -3.17 -4.48 0.79
C SER A 393 -3.13 -5.61 -0.24
N ASN A 394 -4.28 -6.25 -0.48
CA ASN A 394 -4.48 -7.31 -1.45
C ASN A 394 -4.30 -6.79 -2.89
N LEU A 395 -4.91 -5.65 -3.24
CA LEU A 395 -4.72 -4.99 -4.54
C LEU A 395 -3.25 -4.70 -4.84
N VAL A 396 -2.55 -4.04 -3.91
CA VAL A 396 -1.12 -3.73 -4.07
C VAL A 396 -0.28 -5.01 -4.18
N GLN A 397 -0.64 -6.09 -3.46
CA GLN A 397 0.08 -7.37 -3.61
C GLN A 397 -0.08 -7.96 -5.01
N THR A 398 -1.29 -7.86 -5.57
CA THR A 398 -1.60 -8.36 -6.91
C THR A 398 -0.89 -7.54 -7.98
N LEU A 399 -0.86 -6.21 -7.86
CA LEU A 399 -0.25 -5.33 -8.87
C LEU A 399 1.27 -5.26 -8.77
N PHE A 400 1.85 -5.46 -7.59
CA PHE A 400 3.29 -5.34 -7.33
C PHE A 400 3.89 -6.65 -6.78
N PRO A 401 3.78 -7.78 -7.51
CA PRO A 401 4.05 -9.11 -6.96
C PRO A 401 5.52 -9.35 -6.59
N HIS A 402 6.45 -8.61 -7.21
CA HIS A 402 7.88 -8.72 -6.93
C HIS A 402 8.49 -7.53 -6.18
N HIS A 403 7.73 -6.46 -5.94
CA HIS A 403 8.34 -5.31 -5.29
C HIS A 403 8.63 -5.62 -3.82
N VAL A 404 9.74 -5.09 -3.31
CA VAL A 404 10.04 -5.13 -1.88
C VAL A 404 9.06 -4.20 -1.17
N ARG A 405 8.22 -4.76 -0.30
CA ARG A 405 7.08 -4.03 0.28
C ARG A 405 7.45 -3.30 1.57
N LEU A 406 7.61 -2.00 1.45
CA LEU A 406 7.86 -1.11 2.59
C LEU A 406 6.53 -0.71 3.26
N SER A 407 6.60 -0.23 4.49
CA SER A 407 5.42 0.12 5.29
C SER A 407 5.71 1.22 6.30
N ILE A 408 4.69 2.04 6.55
CA ILE A 408 4.69 3.09 7.59
C ILE A 408 4.12 2.61 8.94
N HIS A 409 3.66 1.37 8.99
CA HIS A 409 3.21 0.71 10.21
C HIS A 409 4.37 -0.03 10.87
N ALA A 410 4.38 -0.07 12.19
CA ALA A 410 5.30 -0.92 12.94
C ALA A 410 4.93 -2.39 12.71
N HIS A 411 5.71 -3.08 11.87
CA HIS A 411 5.63 -4.53 11.69
C HIS A 411 6.71 -5.22 12.51
N ASP A 412 6.54 -6.51 12.81
CA ASP A 412 7.60 -7.33 13.37
C ASP A 412 8.73 -7.60 12.36
N ASN A 413 8.67 -7.04 11.15
CA ASN A 413 9.66 -7.19 10.09
C ASN A 413 9.98 -8.64 9.73
N ALA A 414 9.10 -9.61 9.99
CA ALA A 414 9.27 -10.99 9.54
C ALA A 414 9.00 -11.19 8.03
N GLY A 415 8.55 -10.14 7.36
CA GLY A 415 8.02 -10.18 5.98
C GLY A 415 6.53 -10.53 5.94
N PRO A 416 5.85 -10.26 4.81
CA PRO A 416 6.39 -9.69 3.58
C PRO A 416 6.49 -8.15 3.58
N LYS A 417 6.03 -7.48 4.65
CA LYS A 417 6.07 -6.01 4.79
C LYS A 417 7.16 -5.60 5.77
N TYR A 418 7.92 -4.56 5.42
CA TYR A 418 9.03 -4.06 6.23
C TYR A 418 8.79 -2.61 6.64
N GLY A 419 8.72 -2.36 7.94
CA GLY A 419 8.50 -1.04 8.53
C GLY A 419 9.71 -0.13 8.31
N ILE A 420 9.47 1.13 7.97
CA ILE A 420 10.52 2.11 7.70
C ILE A 420 10.41 3.38 8.55
N GLN A 421 11.55 4.03 8.80
CA GLN A 421 11.61 5.43 9.25
C GLN A 421 12.07 6.31 8.07
N MET A 422 11.22 7.21 7.59
CA MET A 422 11.52 8.01 6.39
C MET A 422 12.23 9.33 6.69
N LEU A 423 12.14 9.84 7.92
CA LEU A 423 12.65 11.18 8.28
C LEU A 423 14.16 11.22 8.55
N GLY A 424 14.83 10.07 8.52
CA GLY A 424 16.26 9.94 8.76
C GLY A 424 16.69 10.18 10.23
N PRO A 425 17.97 9.94 10.54
CA PRO A 425 18.50 10.01 11.91
C PRO A 425 18.57 11.44 12.48
N GLY A 426 18.46 12.47 11.63
CA GLY A 426 18.50 13.88 12.02
C GLY A 426 17.19 14.41 12.59
N VAL A 427 16.13 13.60 12.63
CA VAL A 427 14.80 13.99 13.14
C VAL A 427 14.39 13.06 14.28
N ARG A 428 14.05 13.62 15.43
CA ARG A 428 13.56 12.86 16.60
C ARG A 428 12.10 13.14 16.84
N THR A 429 11.32 12.12 17.21
CA THR A 429 9.92 12.35 17.59
C THR A 429 9.85 12.75 19.06
N THR A 430 9.03 13.74 19.39
CA THR A 430 8.68 14.13 20.77
C THR A 430 7.17 14.32 20.93
N HIS A 431 6.66 14.26 22.16
CA HIS A 431 5.29 14.65 22.52
C HIS A 431 5.22 15.79 23.52
N VAL A 432 6.38 16.29 23.94
CA VAL A 432 6.51 17.36 24.91
C VAL A 432 7.52 18.38 24.39
N LEU A 433 7.30 19.63 24.76
CA LEU A 433 8.24 20.72 24.56
C LEU A 433 8.32 21.53 25.87
N PRO A 434 9.52 21.85 26.37
CA PRO A 434 10.84 21.44 25.87
C PRO A 434 11.01 19.92 25.90
N PRO A 435 11.85 19.32 25.02
CA PRO A 435 12.07 17.89 25.01
C PRO A 435 12.62 17.42 26.37
N ASP A 436 12.05 16.36 26.94
CA ASP A 436 12.46 15.81 28.23
C ASP A 436 13.62 14.79 28.12
N GLY A 437 14.25 14.71 26.94
CA GLY A 437 15.30 13.74 26.61
C GLY A 437 14.79 12.31 26.44
N LYS A 438 13.51 12.03 26.70
CA LYS A 438 12.91 10.71 26.47
C LYS A 438 12.40 10.66 25.03
N GLY A 439 12.85 9.64 24.29
CA GLY A 439 12.27 9.34 23.00
C GLY A 439 10.79 9.01 23.13
N VAL A 440 10.03 9.24 22.07
CA VAL A 440 8.66 8.74 21.99
C VAL A 440 8.69 7.23 21.88
N ASP A 441 8.10 6.54 22.85
CA ASP A 441 7.75 5.14 22.70
C ASP A 441 6.63 5.03 21.65
N SER A 442 7.01 4.69 20.42
CA SER A 442 6.09 4.40 19.32
C SER A 442 5.61 2.95 19.34
N CYS A 443 6.10 2.10 20.25
CA CYS A 443 5.81 0.66 20.23
C CYS A 443 4.34 0.32 20.47
N ASP A 444 3.57 1.23 21.11
CA ASP A 444 2.13 1.07 21.36
C ASP A 444 1.25 1.89 20.40
N LYS A 445 1.84 2.44 19.32
CA LYS A 445 1.13 3.30 18.35
C LYS A 445 0.87 2.56 17.04
N LEU A 446 -0.31 2.79 16.49
CA LEU A 446 -0.78 2.21 15.24
C LEU A 446 0.15 2.50 14.04
N HIS A 447 0.85 3.64 14.08
CA HIS A 447 1.78 4.11 13.06
C HIS A 447 3.11 4.53 13.69
N VAL A 448 4.19 4.33 12.92
CA VAL A 448 5.41 5.12 13.10
C VAL A 448 5.03 6.60 12.93
N PRO A 449 5.60 7.55 13.68
CA PRO A 449 5.29 8.97 13.50
C PRO A 449 5.47 9.40 12.03
N THR A 450 4.37 9.77 11.37
CA THR A 450 4.38 10.10 9.93
C THR A 450 4.34 11.61 9.69
N PRO A 451 4.89 12.09 8.55
CA PRO A 451 4.87 13.50 8.17
C PRO A 451 3.48 14.14 8.15
N TRP A 452 2.48 13.40 7.68
CA TRP A 452 1.13 13.93 7.50
C TRP A 452 0.29 14.02 8.79
N HIS A 453 0.82 13.55 9.92
CA HIS A 453 0.17 13.63 11.24
C HIS A 453 0.91 14.54 12.22
N ASN A 454 1.97 15.21 11.78
CA ASN A 454 2.85 16.00 12.62
C ASN A 454 3.39 17.21 11.83
N CYS A 455 4.25 17.99 12.47
CA CYS A 455 5.04 19.04 11.87
C CYS A 455 6.49 18.97 12.37
N VAL A 456 7.40 19.56 11.61
CA VAL A 456 8.81 19.70 11.98
C VAL A 456 9.01 20.94 12.84
N ILE A 457 9.84 20.80 13.87
CA ILE A 457 10.31 21.89 14.72
C ILE A 457 11.83 21.90 14.76
N GLU A 458 12.39 23.09 14.64
CA GLU A 458 13.79 23.40 14.88
C GLU A 458 13.88 24.16 16.21
N VAL A 459 14.71 23.67 17.13
CA VAL A 459 14.95 24.30 18.44
C VAL A 459 16.42 24.68 18.50
N ASP A 460 16.74 25.96 18.69
CA ASP A 460 18.10 26.50 18.54
C ASP A 460 19.16 25.79 19.42
N GLU A 461 18.77 25.26 20.58
CA GLU A 461 19.66 24.52 21.49
C GLU A 461 20.05 23.12 20.99
N TYR A 462 19.34 22.58 19.99
CA TYR A 462 19.50 21.22 19.51
C TYR A 462 20.00 21.17 18.07
N SER A 463 21.02 20.33 17.82
CA SER A 463 21.55 20.11 16.48
C SER A 463 20.65 19.24 15.58
N HIS A 464 19.56 18.70 16.12
CA HIS A 464 18.61 17.82 15.42
C HIS A 464 17.22 18.45 15.43
N LEU A 465 16.41 18.05 14.45
CA LEU A 465 15.03 18.50 14.32
C LEU A 465 14.10 17.60 15.13
N PHE A 466 12.92 18.12 15.46
CA PHE A 466 11.87 17.38 16.13
C PHE A 466 10.65 17.20 15.24
N LEU A 467 10.02 16.02 15.31
CA LEU A 467 8.70 15.76 14.74
C LEU A 467 7.68 15.71 15.88
N VAL A 468 6.66 16.55 15.82
CA VAL A 468 5.64 16.66 16.87
C VAL A 468 4.32 17.20 16.32
N LYS A 469 3.22 16.98 17.06
CA LYS A 469 1.93 17.59 16.77
C LYS A 469 2.00 19.12 16.93
N ALA A 470 1.39 19.84 16.01
CA ALA A 470 1.37 21.30 16.03
C ALA A 470 0.77 21.91 17.32
N SER A 471 -0.16 21.24 17.99
CA SER A 471 -0.76 21.71 19.25
C SER A 471 0.21 21.70 20.41
N VAL A 472 1.10 20.71 20.51
CA VAL A 472 2.15 20.68 21.55
C VAL A 472 3.06 21.88 21.37
N ALA A 473 3.40 22.18 20.12
CA ALA A 473 4.21 23.33 19.73
C ALA A 473 3.56 24.66 20.10
N ARG A 474 2.29 24.85 19.70
CA ARG A 474 1.51 26.05 20.01
C ARG A 474 1.32 26.24 21.51
N LEU A 475 0.99 25.18 22.25
CA LEU A 475 0.82 25.23 23.70
C LEU A 475 2.11 25.64 24.42
N ALA A 476 3.26 25.12 24.00
CA ALA A 476 4.55 25.50 24.57
C ALA A 476 4.85 27.00 24.34
N MET A 477 4.50 27.53 23.16
CA MET A 477 4.61 28.96 22.87
C MET A 477 3.61 29.82 23.66
N GLU A 478 2.35 29.38 23.75
CA GLU A 478 1.28 30.08 24.49
C GLU A 478 1.56 30.13 26.00
N SER A 479 2.16 29.07 26.55
CA SER A 479 2.58 29.02 27.95
C SER A 479 3.85 29.83 28.25
N GLY A 480 4.52 30.37 27.23
CA GLY A 480 5.75 31.16 27.36
C GLY A 480 6.99 30.33 27.71
N VAL A 481 6.92 29.00 27.64
CA VAL A 481 8.04 28.11 27.95
C VAL A 481 9.08 28.12 26.83
N VAL A 482 8.64 28.36 25.59
CA VAL A 482 9.50 28.58 24.42
C VAL A 482 9.00 29.79 23.64
N THR A 483 9.88 30.45 22.89
CA THR A 483 9.47 31.48 21.92
C THR A 483 9.65 30.94 20.51
N GLY A 484 8.80 31.32 19.55
CA GLY A 484 8.92 30.76 18.20
C GLY A 484 8.01 31.37 17.16
N LYS A 485 8.12 30.87 15.93
CA LYS A 485 7.24 31.23 14.80
C LYS A 485 7.20 30.12 13.76
N VAL A 486 6.14 30.12 12.96
CA VAL A 486 6.10 29.34 11.71
C VAL A 486 6.99 30.03 10.69
N VAL A 487 7.83 29.24 10.01
CA VAL A 487 8.78 29.70 8.99
C VAL A 487 8.52 28.91 7.71
N ASP A 488 8.54 29.60 6.59
CA ASP A 488 8.62 28.99 5.27
C ASP A 488 10.08 29.02 4.80
N SER A 489 10.64 27.83 4.51
CA SER A 489 12.02 27.68 4.05
C SER A 489 12.16 27.60 2.53
N GLY A 490 11.05 27.69 1.78
CA GLY A 490 10.99 27.27 0.38
C GLY A 490 10.87 25.75 0.21
N ASN A 491 11.31 24.98 1.20
CA ASN A 491 11.18 23.51 1.28
C ASN A 491 10.00 23.08 2.17
N GLY A 492 8.99 23.94 2.30
CA GLY A 492 7.82 23.73 3.15
C GLY A 492 7.91 24.40 4.52
N LEU A 493 6.73 24.46 5.16
CA LEU A 493 6.53 25.08 6.47
C LEU A 493 7.13 24.24 7.60
N TYR A 494 7.66 24.92 8.63
CA TYR A 494 8.07 24.32 9.90
C TYR A 494 7.98 25.35 11.03
N MET A 495 8.14 24.95 12.28
CA MET A 495 8.26 25.89 13.39
C MET A 495 9.72 26.04 13.82
N LYS A 496 10.17 27.29 14.02
CA LYS A 496 11.46 27.59 14.63
C LYS A 496 11.25 28.13 16.04
N MET A 497 12.00 27.61 17.01
CA MET A 497 11.84 27.88 18.44
C MET A 497 13.17 28.16 19.15
N ASN A 498 13.10 29.01 20.19
CA ASN A 498 14.18 29.36 21.09
C ASN A 498 13.77 29.11 22.54
#